data_AF-X1LKH2-F1
#
_entry.id   AF-X1LKH2-F1
#
_cell.length_a   1.000
_cell.length_b   1.000
_cell.length_c   1.000
_cell.angle_alpha   90.00
_cell.angle_beta   90.00
_cell.angle_gamma   90.00
#
_symmetry.space_group_name_H-M   'P 1'
#
loop_
_entity.id
_entity.type
_entity.pdbx_description
1 polymer ?
#
loop_
_entity_poly.entity_id
_entity_poly.type
_entity_poly.pdbx_seq_one_letter_code
_entity_poly.pdbx_strand_id
1 'polypeptide(L)'
;LLKALMERTGYMSGSGRVFAGKVGGPLVVARRAGQNFTFAQIMYWFHILGSFMPGSSYWNIAFGREKGEVEEDEEGLKTAWNFGKNIAFLVKKLKT
;
A
#
# COMPACT_ATOMS: atom_id res chain seq x y z
N LEU A 1 15.14 -0.42 -5.55
CA LEU A 1 15.15 -0.13 -4.10
C LEU A 1 14.00 -0.81 -3.37
N LEU A 2 12.73 -0.46 -3.66
CA LEU A 2 11.57 -1.06 -2.97
C LEU A 2 11.50 -2.59 -3.09
N LYS A 3 11.67 -3.15 -4.31
CA LYS A 3 11.65 -4.60 -4.53
C LYS A 3 12.71 -5.35 -3.69
N ALA A 4 13.95 -4.85 -3.69
CA ALA A 4 15.03 -5.45 -2.90
C ALA A 4 14.76 -5.36 -1.38
N LEU A 5 14.19 -4.25 -0.91
CA LEU A 5 13.76 -4.12 0.48
C LEU A 5 12.70 -5.18 0.82
N MET A 6 11.63 -5.26 0.03
CA MET A 6 10.54 -6.20 0.22
C MET A 6 11.01 -7.65 0.23
N GLU A 7 11.87 -8.04 -0.72
CA GLU A 7 12.45 -9.38 -0.78
C GLU A 7 13.28 -9.68 0.48
N ARG A 8 14.15 -8.75 0.90
CA ARG A 8 14.98 -8.94 2.09
C ARG A 8 14.14 -9.00 3.37
N THR A 9 13.21 -8.08 3.57
CA THR A 9 12.36 -8.06 4.77
C THR A 9 11.40 -9.23 4.81
N GLY A 10 10.86 -9.63 3.64
CA GLY A 10 9.98 -10.79 3.52
C GLY A 10 10.69 -12.07 3.93
N TYR A 11 11.90 -12.30 3.39
CA TYR A 11 12.73 -13.46 3.77
C TYR A 11 13.06 -13.47 5.27
N MET A 12 13.51 -12.33 5.82
CA MET A 12 13.86 -12.23 7.24
C MET A 12 12.66 -12.40 8.18
N SER A 13 11.46 -12.06 7.72
CA SER A 13 10.24 -12.15 8.55
C SER A 13 9.67 -13.56 8.68
N GLY A 14 10.11 -14.52 7.87
CA GLY A 14 9.51 -15.86 7.79
C GLY A 14 9.61 -16.67 9.08
N SER A 15 10.69 -16.53 9.84
CA SER A 15 10.91 -17.31 11.08
C SER A 15 10.06 -16.85 12.27
N GLY A 16 9.55 -15.61 12.25
CA GLY A 16 8.79 -15.02 13.36
C GLY A 16 7.43 -14.44 12.96
N ARG A 17 7.07 -14.46 11.67
CA ARG A 17 5.85 -13.84 11.11
C ARG A 17 5.59 -12.43 11.65
N VAL A 18 6.63 -11.60 11.75
CA VAL A 18 6.58 -10.30 12.45
C VAL A 18 5.57 -9.29 11.87
N PHE A 19 5.13 -9.51 10.64
CA PHE A 19 4.12 -8.68 9.94
C PHE A 19 2.69 -9.23 10.03
N ALA A 20 2.49 -10.41 10.63
CA ALA A 20 1.17 -11.00 10.79
C ALA A 20 0.32 -10.13 11.72
N GLY A 21 -0.90 -9.81 11.30
CA GLY A 21 -1.83 -8.96 12.04
C GLY A 21 -1.47 -7.46 12.05
N LYS A 22 -0.37 -7.06 11.39
CA LYS A 22 -0.06 -5.64 11.14
C LYS A 22 -0.94 -5.09 10.03
N VAL A 23 -1.16 -3.78 10.04
CA VAL A 23 -2.01 -3.08 9.07
C VAL A 23 -1.12 -2.36 8.07
N GLY A 24 -1.41 -2.51 6.78
CA GLY A 24 -0.68 -1.83 5.72
C GLY A 24 -1.25 -2.13 4.34
N GLY A 25 -0.63 -1.58 3.30
CA GLY A 25 -1.01 -1.86 1.92
C GLY A 25 -0.34 -0.92 0.93
N PRO A 26 -0.43 -1.21 -0.38
CA PRO A 26 0.15 -0.39 -1.42
C PRO A 26 -0.57 0.95 -1.59
N LEU A 27 0.21 1.97 -1.96
CA LEU A 27 -0.22 3.22 -2.59
C LEU A 27 0.80 3.50 -3.71
N VAL A 28 0.35 3.66 -4.95
CA VAL A 28 1.24 3.78 -6.11
C VAL A 28 0.88 4.98 -6.98
N VAL A 29 1.88 5.56 -7.64
CA VAL A 29 1.71 6.70 -8.53
C VAL A 29 2.36 6.42 -9.88
N ALA A 30 1.66 6.70 -10.99
CA ALA A 30 2.23 6.60 -12.34
C ALA A 30 1.50 7.52 -13.34
N ARG A 31 2.17 7.94 -14.42
CA ARG A 31 1.53 8.79 -15.46
C ARG A 31 0.50 8.06 -16.33
N ARG A 32 0.72 6.77 -16.66
CA ARG A 32 -0.05 6.06 -17.69
C ARG A 32 -0.46 4.66 -17.27
N ALA A 33 0.36 3.66 -17.57
CA ALA A 33 0.10 2.25 -17.33
C ALA A 33 1.21 1.65 -16.45
N GLY A 34 0.92 0.51 -15.82
CA GLY A 34 1.85 -0.20 -14.94
C GLY A 34 1.50 -0.12 -13.45
N GLN A 35 0.65 0.84 -13.06
CA GLN A 35 0.18 1.03 -11.69
C GLN A 35 -0.57 -0.19 -11.14
N ASN A 36 -1.46 -0.80 -11.93
CA ASN A 36 -2.21 -1.98 -11.47
C ASN A 36 -1.29 -3.18 -11.20
N PHE A 37 -0.29 -3.40 -12.06
CA PHE A 37 0.68 -4.48 -11.87
C PHE A 37 1.58 -4.22 -10.66
N THR A 38 2.03 -2.98 -10.48
CA THR A 38 2.85 -2.57 -9.34
C THR A 38 2.04 -2.70 -8.03
N PHE A 39 0.80 -2.21 -8.03
CA PHE A 39 -0.15 -2.31 -6.91
C PHE A 39 -0.37 -3.78 -6.54
N ALA A 40 -0.70 -4.64 -7.51
CA ALA A 40 -0.93 -6.07 -7.27
C ALA A 40 0.31 -6.79 -6.73
N GLN A 41 1.50 -6.52 -7.29
CA GLN A 41 2.75 -7.12 -6.78
C GLN A 41 3.03 -6.76 -5.33
N ILE A 42 2.83 -5.50 -4.95
CA ILE A 42 3.01 -5.06 -3.57
C ILE A 42 1.91 -5.65 -2.67
N MET A 43 0.66 -5.70 -3.15
CA MET A 43 -0.46 -6.30 -2.43
C MET A 43 -0.18 -7.77 -2.08
N TYR A 44 0.35 -8.56 -3.02
CA TYR A 44 0.71 -9.97 -2.77
C TYR A 44 1.73 -10.11 -1.64
N TRP A 45 2.67 -9.16 -1.51
CA TRP A 45 3.66 -9.17 -0.44
C TRP A 45 3.03 -8.97 0.94
N PHE A 46 2.08 -8.03 1.08
CA PHE A 46 1.33 -7.88 2.34
C PHE A 46 0.48 -9.12 2.65
N HIS A 47 -0.09 -9.74 1.62
CA HIS A 47 -0.92 -10.93 1.75
C HIS A 47 -0.14 -12.15 2.26
N ILE A 48 0.99 -12.47 1.64
CA ILE A 48 1.80 -13.63 2.03
C ILE A 48 2.36 -13.49 3.46
N LEU A 49 2.58 -12.25 3.91
CA LEU A 49 3.06 -11.94 5.25
C LEU A 49 1.96 -11.89 6.32
N GLY A 50 0.69 -12.02 5.93
CA GLY A 50 -0.46 -12.05 6.84
C GLY A 50 -0.83 -10.69 7.42
N SER A 51 -0.55 -9.61 6.70
CA SER A 51 -0.97 -8.25 7.08
C SER A 51 -2.43 -8.00 6.69
N PHE A 52 -3.13 -7.17 7.48
CA PHE A 52 -4.46 -6.68 7.17
C PHE A 52 -4.38 -5.48 6.24
N MET A 53 -5.09 -5.56 5.11
CA MET A 53 -5.13 -4.49 4.11
C MET A 53 -6.53 -3.90 4.02
N PRO A 54 -6.74 -2.65 4.48
CA PRO A 54 -8.01 -1.98 4.25
C PRO A 54 -8.14 -1.56 2.79
N GLY A 55 -9.36 -1.58 2.28
CA GLY A 55 -9.69 -0.91 1.03
C GLY A 55 -9.76 0.62 1.20
N SER A 56 -10.05 1.30 0.10
CA SER A 56 -10.34 2.74 0.06
C SER A 56 -11.55 3.00 -0.83
N SER A 57 -11.79 4.26 -1.21
CA SER A 57 -12.81 4.64 -2.19
C SER A 57 -12.57 4.06 -3.59
N TYR A 58 -11.33 3.69 -3.91
CA TYR A 58 -10.92 3.00 -5.14
C TYR A 58 -9.63 2.19 -4.90
N TRP A 59 -9.00 1.65 -5.96
CA TRP A 59 -7.63 1.14 -5.86
C TRP A 59 -6.68 2.28 -5.50
N ASN A 60 -5.75 2.05 -4.55
CA ASN A 60 -4.85 3.09 -4.03
C ASN A 60 -3.78 3.45 -5.08
N ILE A 61 -4.21 4.18 -6.09
CA ILE A 61 -3.50 4.52 -7.30
C ILE A 61 -3.76 6.01 -7.53
N ALA A 62 -2.70 6.76 -7.83
CA ALA A 62 -2.79 8.14 -8.26
C ALA A 62 -1.98 8.36 -9.55
N PHE A 63 -2.24 9.47 -10.24
CA PHE A 63 -1.66 9.81 -11.52
C PHE A 63 -0.82 11.09 -11.47
N GLY A 64 0.32 11.07 -12.15
CA GLY A 64 1.21 12.22 -12.29
C GLY A 64 2.47 11.85 -13.06
N ARG A 65 2.96 12.72 -13.95
CA ARG A 65 4.23 12.57 -14.66
C ARG A 65 5.36 13.21 -13.88
N GLU A 66 5.23 14.50 -13.68
CA GLU A 66 6.26 15.33 -13.06
C GLU A 66 5.94 15.50 -11.57
N LYS A 67 6.97 15.85 -10.80
CA LYS A 67 6.81 16.12 -9.37
C LYS A 67 5.79 17.24 -9.18
N GLY A 68 4.77 16.99 -8.37
CA GLY A 68 3.70 17.94 -8.07
C GLY A 68 2.42 17.71 -8.88
N GLU A 69 2.48 17.09 -10.06
CA GLU A 69 1.26 16.87 -10.88
C GLU A 69 0.24 15.96 -10.18
N VAL A 70 0.67 15.09 -9.27
CA VAL A 70 -0.24 14.25 -8.47
C VAL A 70 -1.16 15.08 -7.56
N GLU A 71 -0.83 16.35 -7.31
CA GLU A 71 -1.69 17.26 -6.55
C GLU A 71 -2.97 17.63 -7.32
N GLU A 72 -2.94 17.51 -8.66
CA GLU A 72 -4.09 17.74 -9.53
C GLU A 72 -4.99 16.50 -9.66
N ASP A 73 -4.53 15.32 -9.21
CA ASP A 73 -5.32 14.09 -9.18
C ASP A 73 -6.19 14.03 -7.92
N GLU A 74 -7.31 14.76 -7.95
CA GLU A 74 -8.25 14.83 -6.83
C GLU A 74 -8.78 13.45 -6.40
N GLU A 75 -9.01 12.53 -7.34
CA GLU A 75 -9.51 11.18 -7.05
C GLU A 75 -8.43 10.34 -6.36
N GLY A 76 -7.19 10.38 -6.87
CA GLY A 76 -6.04 9.71 -6.29
C GLY A 76 -5.76 10.22 -4.86
N LEU A 77 -5.78 11.54 -4.67
CA LEU A 77 -5.61 12.15 -3.34
C LEU A 77 -6.72 11.76 -2.36
N LYS A 78 -7.98 11.80 -2.81
CA LYS A 78 -9.12 11.38 -1.98
C LYS A 78 -9.02 9.89 -1.61
N THR A 79 -8.58 9.06 -2.54
CA THR A 79 -8.35 7.63 -2.32
C THR A 79 -7.21 7.38 -1.35
N ALA A 80 -6.08 8.10 -1.47
CA ALA A 80 -5.00 8.01 -0.50
C ALA A 80 -5.43 8.46 0.91
N TRP A 81 -6.21 9.54 0.99
CA TRP A 81 -6.74 10.07 2.25
C TRP A 81 -7.68 9.09 2.96
N ASN A 82 -8.62 8.50 2.22
CA ASN A 82 -9.54 7.49 2.74
C ASN A 82 -8.80 6.21 3.16
N PHE A 83 -7.79 5.79 2.40
CA PHE A 83 -6.95 4.65 2.74
C PHE A 83 -6.23 4.88 4.08
N GLY A 84 -5.62 6.05 4.26
CA GLY A 84 -4.98 6.43 5.52
C GLY A 84 -5.95 6.44 6.72
N LYS A 85 -7.17 6.96 6.54
CA LYS A 85 -8.23 6.89 7.57
C LYS A 85 -8.58 5.46 7.93
N ASN A 86 -8.70 4.56 6.96
CA ASN A 86 -9.04 3.17 7.19
C ASN A 86 -7.90 2.41 7.88
N ILE A 87 -6.64 2.70 7.51
CA ILE A 87 -5.46 2.20 8.25
C ILE A 87 -5.53 2.66 9.70
N ALA A 88 -5.71 3.95 9.94
CA ALA A 88 -5.75 4.50 11.30
C ALA A 88 -6.89 3.91 12.13
N PHE A 89 -8.05 3.67 11.51
CA PHE A 89 -9.17 2.99 12.14
C PHE A 89 -8.81 1.56 12.55
N LEU A 90 -8.24 0.76 11.63
CA LEU A 90 -7.85 -0.62 11.92
C LEU A 90 -6.76 -0.69 12.99
N VAL A 91 -5.73 0.14 12.91
CA VAL A 91 -4.66 0.20 13.92
C VAL A 91 -5.24 0.48 15.31
N LYS A 92 -6.15 1.47 15.42
CA LYS A 92 -6.83 1.80 16.69
C LYS A 92 -7.69 0.65 17.21
N LYS A 93 -8.37 -0.09 16.33
CA LYS A 93 -9.23 -1.21 16.72
C LYS A 93 -8.45 -2.46 17.12
N LEU A 94 -7.37 -2.74 16.41
CA LEU A 94 -6.51 -3.91 16.64
C LEU A 94 -5.52 -3.69 17.79
N LYS A 95 -5.31 -2.44 18.23
CA LYS A 95 -4.33 -2.06 19.26
C LYS A 95 -2.91 -2.56 18.93
N THR A 96 -2.56 -2.54 17.64
CA THR A 96 -1.31 -3.06 17.08
C THR A 96 -0.30 -1.97 16.77
#